data_AF-A0A099YZ43-F1
#
_entry.id   AF-A0A099YZ43-F1
#
_cell.length_a   1.000
_cell.length_b   1.000
_cell.length_c   1.000
_cell.angle_alpha   90.00
_cell.angle_beta   90.00
_cell.angle_gamma   90.00
#
_symmetry.space_group_name_H-M   'P 1'
#
loop_
_entity.id
_entity.type
_entity.pdbx_description
1 polymer ?
#
loop_
_entity_poly.entity_id
_entity_poly.type
_entity_poly.pdbx_seq_one_letter_code
_entity_poly.pdbx_strand_id
1 'polypeptide(L)' 'QLKVVGPGRPLGATVGEEVVLPCQLSPTLNAQTMTVRWIRHRISETVHLYQGGEDLYLEQMREYRGRTDL' A
#
# COMPACT_ATOMS: atom_id res chain seq x y z
N GLN A 1 -15.12 -0.50 -15.99
CA GLN A 1 -13.66 -0.24 -15.85
C GLN A 1 -13.30 -0.41 -14.39
N LEU A 2 -12.19 -1.09 -14.08
CA LEU A 2 -11.67 -1.26 -12.72
C LEU A 2 -11.05 0.05 -12.23
N LYS A 3 -11.33 0.45 -10.99
CA LYS A 3 -10.75 1.64 -10.35
C LYS A 3 -10.20 1.29 -8.97
N VAL A 4 -9.14 1.98 -8.56
CA VAL A 4 -8.65 2.02 -7.17
C VAL A 4 -9.20 3.28 -6.52
N VAL A 5 -9.90 3.13 -5.41
CA VAL A 5 -10.51 4.22 -4.65
C VAL A 5 -9.81 4.33 -3.30
N GLY A 6 -9.18 5.48 -3.07
CA GLY A 6 -8.56 5.82 -1.79
C GLY A 6 -9.51 6.60 -0.87
N PRO A 7 -9.03 7.06 0.30
CA PRO A 7 -9.85 7.84 1.23
C PRO A 7 -10.18 9.21 0.62
N GLY A 8 -11.41 9.68 0.84
CA GLY A 8 -11.86 11.00 0.35
C GLY A 8 -11.27 12.20 1.10
N ARG A 9 -10.53 11.96 2.19
CA ARG A 9 -9.86 12.98 3.00
C ARG A 9 -8.51 12.46 3.50
N PRO A 10 -7.57 13.35 3.86
CA PRO A 10 -6.32 12.95 4.48
C PRO A 10 -6.54 12.16 5.77
N LEU A 11 -5.60 11.26 6.07
CA LEU A 11 -5.58 10.48 7.30
C LEU A 11 -4.64 11.15 8.30
N GLY A 12 -5.04 11.17 9.57
CA GLY A 12 -4.16 11.52 10.68
C GLY A 12 -3.39 10.29 11.16
N ALA A 13 -2.17 10.50 11.64
CA ALA A 13 -1.37 9.47 12.29
C ALA A 13 -0.64 10.09 13.50
N THR A 14 -0.55 9.33 14.59
CA THR A 14 0.26 9.70 15.76
C THR A 14 1.68 9.18 15.58
N VAL A 15 2.68 9.98 15.95
CA VAL A 15 4.08 9.54 15.89
C VAL A 15 4.29 8.36 16.85
N GLY A 16 4.84 7.27 16.32
CA GLY A 16 5.12 6.04 17.09
C GLY A 16 3.99 5.02 17.05
N GLU A 17 2.82 5.38 16.51
CA GLU A 17 1.70 4.45 16.31
C GLU A 17 1.65 3.95 14.87
N GLU A 18 0.87 2.90 14.65
CA GLU A 18 0.56 2.36 13.33
C GLU A 18 -0.60 3.14 12.69
N VAL A 19 -0.60 3.20 11.36
CA VAL A 19 -1.69 3.78 10.58
C VAL A 19 -1.99 2.90 9.38
N VAL A 20 -3.27 2.64 9.15
CA VAL A 20 -3.75 1.94 7.96
C VAL A 20 -4.05 2.96 6.86
N LEU A 21 -3.49 2.73 5.67
CA LEU A 21 -3.80 3.49 4.46
C LEU A 21 -4.80 2.68 3.61
N PRO A 22 -6.12 2.88 3.72
CA PRO A 22 -7.09 2.08 2.99
C PRO A 22 -7.15 2.44 1.50
N CYS A 23 -7.20 1.43 0.65
CA CYS A 23 -7.58 1.52 -0.75
C CYS A 23 -8.50 0.34 -1.11
N GLN A 24 -9.44 0.56 -2.03
CA GLN A 24 -10.41 -0.47 -2.43
C GLN A 24 -10.58 -0.52 -3.95
N LEU A 25 -10.91 -1.70 -4.47
CA LEU A 25 -11.30 -1.87 -5.86
C LEU A 25 -12.78 -1.55 -6.05
N SER A 26 -13.10 -0.84 -7.13
CA SER A 26 -14.48 -0.59 -7.57
C SER A 26 -14.65 -1.11 -9.01
N PRO A 27 -15.54 -2.09 -9.26
CA PRO A 27 -16.37 -2.80 -8.27
C PRO A 27 -15.54 -3.67 -7.31
N THR A 28 -16.16 -4.11 -6.21
CA THR A 28 -15.52 -5.00 -5.23
C THR A 28 -15.07 -6.30 -5.90
N LEU A 29 -13.77 -6.60 -5.79
CA LEU A 29 -13.14 -7.77 -6.36
C LEU A 29 -12.09 -8.33 -5.40
N ASN A 30 -11.81 -9.63 -5.51
CA ASN A 30 -10.68 -10.24 -4.80
C ASN A 30 -9.35 -9.78 -5.44
N ALA A 31 -8.49 -9.17 -4.63
CA ALA A 31 -7.19 -8.66 -5.04
C ALA A 31 -6.00 -9.58 -4.68
N GLN A 32 -6.25 -10.75 -4.08
CA GLN A 32 -5.20 -11.66 -3.55
C GLN A 32 -4.18 -12.09 -4.61
N THR A 33 -4.58 -12.21 -5.87
CA THR A 33 -3.67 -12.57 -6.98
C THR A 33 -3.09 -11.35 -7.71
N MET A 34 -3.48 -10.13 -7.32
CA MET A 34 -3.02 -8.89 -7.95
C MET A 34 -1.71 -8.41 -7.32
N THR A 35 -0.92 -7.69 -8.11
CA THR A 35 0.21 -6.93 -7.58
C THR A 35 -0.31 -5.62 -6.96
N VAL A 36 0.01 -5.37 -5.70
CA VAL A 36 -0.33 -4.14 -4.99
C VAL A 36 0.97 -3.43 -4.62
N ARG A 37 1.10 -2.17 -5.04
CA ARG A 37 2.29 -1.37 -4.78
C ARG A 37 1.89 -0.01 -4.20
N TRP A 38 2.46 0.30 -3.04
CA TRP A 38 2.40 1.62 -2.44
C TRP A 38 3.66 2.39 -2.82
N ILE A 39 3.48 3.63 -3.29
CA ILE A 39 4.59 4.51 -3.67
C ILE A 39 4.49 5.86 -2.98
N ARG A 40 5.64 6.51 -2.80
CA ARG A 40 5.68 7.94 -2.51
C ARG A 40 5.32 8.72 -3.78
N HIS A 41 4.16 9.38 -3.79
CA HIS A 41 3.61 10.07 -4.97
C HIS A 41 4.63 10.92 -5.75
N ARG A 42 5.55 11.62 -5.07
CA ARG A 42 6.48 12.56 -5.72
C ARG A 42 7.68 11.92 -6.41
N ILE A 43 8.10 10.74 -5.97
CA ILE A 43 9.37 10.13 -6.38
C ILE A 43 9.20 8.68 -6.85
N SER A 44 7.97 8.16 -6.82
CA SER A 44 7.60 6.82 -7.30
C SER A 44 8.37 5.67 -6.65
N GLU A 45 9.04 5.93 -5.53
CA GLU A 45 9.79 4.92 -4.79
C GLU A 45 8.85 4.04 -3.95
N THR A 46 9.20 2.76 -3.85
CA THR A 46 8.36 1.70 -3.28
C THR A 46 8.35 1.77 -1.75
N VAL A 47 7.19 2.08 -1.19
CA VAL A 47 6.91 1.97 0.24
C VAL A 47 6.63 0.52 0.61
N HIS A 48 5.78 -0.15 -0.18
CA HIS A 48 5.38 -1.52 0.02
C HIS A 48 5.07 -2.20 -1.34
N LEU A 49 5.40 -3.48 -1.48
CA LEU A 49 5.07 -4.30 -2.64
C LEU A 49 4.56 -5.65 -2.17
N TYR A 50 3.34 -5.98 -2.58
CA TYR A 50 2.72 -7.29 -2.46
C TYR A 50 2.59 -7.90 -3.85
N GLN A 51 3.10 -9.11 -4.03
CA GLN A 51 3.04 -9.82 -5.30
C GLN A 51 3.08 -11.33 -5.08
N GLY A 52 2.26 -12.07 -5.82
CA GLY A 52 2.29 -13.53 -5.76
C GLY A 52 1.79 -14.12 -4.43
N GLY A 53 1.04 -13.36 -3.65
CA GLY A 53 0.55 -13.81 -2.35
C GLY A 53 1.38 -13.37 -1.15
N GLU A 54 2.49 -12.64 -1.37
CA GLU A 54 3.49 -12.35 -0.34
C GLU A 54 3.94 -10.88 -0.35
N ASP A 55 4.37 -10.40 0.82
CA ASP A 55 5.04 -9.12 0.98
C ASP A 55 6.52 -9.20 0.58
N LEU A 56 6.94 -8.38 -0.38
CA LEU A 56 8.31 -8.36 -0.86
C LEU A 56 9.14 -7.29 -0.15
N TYR A 57 9.52 -7.57 1.10
CA TYR A 57 10.25 -6.63 1.97
C TYR A 57 11.60 -6.13 1.41
N LEU A 58 12.26 -6.90 0.54
CA LEU A 58 13.54 -6.51 -0.06
C LEU A 58 13.38 -5.36 -1.07
N GLU A 59 12.21 -5.27 -1.72
CA GLU A 59 11.86 -4.24 -2.71
C GLU A 59 11.41 -2.93 -2.04
N GLN A 60 11.21 -2.95 -0.72
CA GLN A 60 10.91 -1.76 0.06
C GLN A 60 12.15 -0.88 0.17
N MET A 61 11.92 0.43 0.05
CA MET A 61 12.88 1.43 0.47
C MET A 61 13.39 1.18 1.90
N ARG A 62 14.66 1.53 2.16
CA ARG A 62 15.33 1.25 3.44
C ARG A 62 14.58 1.80 4.64
N GLU A 63 13.92 2.94 4.52
CA GLU A 63 13.19 3.61 5.61
C GLU A 63 11.86 2.93 5.96
N TYR A 64 11.33 2.10 5.05
CA TYR A 64 10.06 1.38 5.19
C TYR A 64 10.22 -0.13 5.36
N ARG A 65 11.44 -0.66 5.13
CA ARG A 65 11.74 -2.08 5.21
C ARG A 65 11.28 -2.68 6.54
N GLY A 66 10.35 -3.64 6.45
CA GLY A 66 9.81 -4.36 7.62
C GLY A 66 8.88 -3.53 8.51
N ARG A 67 8.38 -2.40 8.01
CA ARG A 67 7.45 -1.50 8.72
C ARG A 67 6.08 -1.38 8.05
N THR A 68 5.84 -2.18 7.02
CA THR A 68 4.61 -2.15 6.22
C THR A 68 4.27 -3.56 5.76
N ASP A 69 2.98 -3.88 5.78
CA ASP A 69 2.34 -5.13 5.40
C ASP A 69 1.00 -4.86 4.68
N LEU A 70 0.46 -5.89 4.00
CA LEU A 70 -0.84 -5.84 3.33
C LEU A 70 -1.84 -6.85 3.92
#